data_AF-A0A6M0CXT9-F1
#
_entry.id   AF-A0A6M0CXT9-F1
#
_cell.length_a   1.000
_cell.length_b   1.000
_cell.length_c   1.000
_cell.angle_alpha   90.00
_cell.angle_beta   90.00
_cell.angle_gamma   90.00
#
_symmetry.space_group_name_H-M   'P 1'
#
loop_
_entity.id
_entity.type
_entity.pdbx_description
1 polymer ?
#
loop_
_entity_poly.entity_id
_entity_poly.type
_entity_poly.pdbx_seq_one_letter_code
_entity_poly.pdbx_strand_id
1 'polypeptide(L)'
;MYRWLAQHLGNVSVTLKLSIGFSVVLLLTLVITLTGWQGLNGITTRGDTLGAISQVHQATQDLRITRQNYERNHDAASAQAVEKNLADLERQLKDVQQRVAVGEGGNRLQQQAEAADRYQRAFADLKQTTQARETAREALGNSADKAAALLAKVEQGLLQGGDINTFDNAVQANRLLQQARFQVRGYTYSGKAEYQQTALTAIDQALAVILALPAKVPTEHAASLEATGQALTAYRSAVEQFGQAQVASEQALGRMGEQGSVLLDLSQQLTQTLTQLRDEESSHARSMLALATVLALFFGILASWAITRQIVVPLRYTLGAVDRIASGDLRQDLKIERSDELGQLQHSMQRMTVNLRQLIGGIGDGVTQIASAAEELSAVTEQTSAGVNNQKVETDQ
;
A
#
# COMPACT_ATOMS: atom_id res chain seq x y z
N MET A 1 -8.16 -31.04 43.92
CA MET A 1 -8.62 -29.78 43.28
C MET A 1 -10.05 -29.82 42.73
N TYR A 2 -10.49 -30.88 42.04
CA TYR A 2 -11.78 -30.88 41.32
C TYR A 2 -13.05 -30.76 42.19
N ARG A 3 -13.08 -31.37 43.39
CA ARG A 3 -14.20 -31.28 44.33
C ARG A 3 -14.37 -29.89 44.93
N TRP A 4 -13.27 -29.26 45.34
CA TRP A 4 -13.26 -27.93 45.95
C TRP A 4 -13.78 -26.86 44.97
N LEU A 5 -13.29 -26.89 43.73
CA LEU A 5 -13.69 -25.95 42.68
C LEU A 5 -15.17 -26.12 42.29
N ALA A 6 -15.65 -27.38 42.25
CA ALA A 6 -17.05 -27.69 41.99
C ALA A 6 -17.99 -27.24 43.14
N GLN A 7 -17.55 -27.34 44.40
CA GLN A 7 -18.32 -26.86 45.55
C GLN A 7 -18.36 -25.34 45.63
N HIS A 8 -17.23 -24.66 45.44
CA HIS A 8 -17.18 -23.20 45.44
C HIS A 8 -17.99 -22.60 44.30
N LEU A 9 -17.81 -23.10 43.07
CA LEU A 9 -18.63 -22.64 41.96
C LEU A 9 -20.10 -23.03 42.14
N GLY A 10 -20.39 -24.20 42.73
CA GLY A 10 -21.76 -24.63 43.04
C GLY A 10 -22.56 -23.65 43.91
N ASN A 11 -21.89 -22.85 44.75
CA ASN A 11 -22.54 -21.88 45.64
C ASN A 11 -22.65 -20.47 45.06
N VAL A 12 -22.04 -20.21 43.91
CA VAL A 12 -22.16 -18.93 43.18
C VAL A 12 -23.50 -18.86 42.45
N SER A 13 -24.09 -17.67 42.34
CA SER A 13 -25.34 -17.47 41.60
C SER A 13 -25.23 -17.93 40.14
N VAL A 14 -26.32 -18.50 39.63
CA VAL A 14 -26.44 -18.91 38.23
C VAL A 14 -26.24 -17.72 37.28
N THR A 15 -26.74 -16.55 37.67
CA THR A 15 -26.56 -15.29 36.94
C THR A 15 -25.10 -14.90 36.78
N LEU A 16 -24.29 -15.02 37.84
CA LEU A 16 -22.86 -14.69 37.78
C LEU A 16 -22.06 -15.72 36.97
N LYS A 17 -22.43 -17.01 37.04
CA LYS A 17 -21.80 -18.06 36.21
C LYS A 17 -22.01 -17.79 34.71
N LEU A 18 -23.25 -17.45 34.34
CA LEU A 18 -23.59 -17.14 32.96
C LEU A 18 -22.94 -15.83 32.52
N SER A 19 -22.97 -14.78 33.35
CA SER A 19 -22.36 -13.50 32.99
C SER A 19 -20.86 -13.63 32.76
N ILE A 20 -20.12 -14.34 33.62
CA ILE A 20 -18.68 -14.60 33.42
C ILE A 20 -18.43 -15.32 32.10
N GLY A 21 -19.19 -16.39 31.81
CA GLY A 21 -19.04 -17.16 30.57
C GLY A 21 -19.27 -16.29 29.33
N PHE A 22 -20.37 -15.53 29.31
CA PHE A 22 -20.68 -14.62 28.21
C PHE A 22 -19.70 -13.45 28.10
N SER A 23 -19.24 -12.88 29.23
CA SER A 23 -18.26 -11.80 29.25
C SER A 23 -16.93 -12.23 28.63
N VAL A 24 -16.45 -13.44 28.91
CA VAL A 24 -15.21 -13.96 28.30
C VAL A 24 -15.38 -14.10 26.78
N VAL A 25 -16.50 -14.63 26.32
CA VAL A 25 -16.79 -14.77 24.88
C VAL A 25 -16.87 -13.41 24.20
N LEU A 26 -17.56 -12.44 24.80
CA LEU A 26 -17.67 -11.08 24.26
C LEU A 26 -16.31 -10.38 24.22
N LEU A 27 -15.48 -10.52 25.26
CA LEU A 27 -14.15 -9.93 25.31
C LEU A 27 -13.24 -10.53 24.22
N LEU A 28 -13.26 -11.86 24.05
CA LEU A 28 -12.51 -12.53 22.98
C LEU A 28 -13.01 -12.12 21.59
N THR A 29 -14.33 -11.97 21.42
CA THR A 29 -14.93 -11.47 20.18
C THR A 29 -14.43 -10.05 19.88
N LEU A 30 -14.41 -9.16 20.88
CA LEU A 30 -13.88 -7.80 20.74
C LEU A 30 -12.40 -7.81 20.34
N VAL A 31 -11.59 -8.67 20.95
CA VAL A 31 -10.16 -8.81 20.61
C VAL A 31 -10.00 -9.29 19.16
N ILE A 32 -10.78 -10.27 18.71
CA ILE A 32 -10.77 -10.74 17.31
C ILE A 32 -11.14 -9.60 16.37
N THR A 33 -12.22 -8.87 16.66
CA THR A 33 -12.68 -7.74 15.84
C THR A 33 -11.63 -6.63 15.77
N LEU A 34 -11.04 -6.23 16.90
CA LEU A 34 -10.01 -5.18 16.94
C LEU A 34 -8.75 -5.59 16.18
N THR A 35 -8.30 -6.84 16.36
CA THR A 35 -7.12 -7.38 15.67
C THR A 35 -7.36 -7.44 14.16
N GLY A 36 -8.54 -7.93 13.75
CA GLY A 36 -8.94 -8.00 12.36
C GLY A 36 -9.03 -6.62 11.72
N TRP A 37 -9.62 -5.65 12.43
CA TRP A 37 -9.73 -4.27 11.97
C TRP A 37 -8.36 -3.61 11.80
N GLN A 38 -7.48 -3.70 12.80
CA GLN A 38 -6.14 -3.11 12.74
C GLN A 38 -5.30 -3.73 11.62
N GLY A 39 -5.33 -5.07 11.48
CA GLY A 39 -4.63 -5.77 10.41
C GLY A 39 -5.14 -5.37 9.02
N LEU A 40 -6.46 -5.26 8.85
CA LEU A 40 -7.04 -4.83 7.57
C LEU A 40 -6.70 -3.38 7.25
N ASN A 41 -6.75 -2.47 8.23
CA ASN A 41 -6.44 -1.06 8.03
C ASN A 41 -4.98 -0.85 7.62
N GLY A 42 -4.04 -1.56 8.26
CA GLY A 42 -2.62 -1.52 7.88
C GLY A 42 -2.38 -2.02 6.45
N ILE A 43 -3.03 -3.12 6.06
CA ILE A 43 -2.96 -3.66 4.69
C ILE A 43 -3.51 -2.66 3.67
N THR A 44 -4.65 -2.02 3.95
CA THR A 44 -5.25 -1.03 3.04
C THR A 44 -4.36 0.19 2.87
N THR A 45 -3.87 0.79 3.96
CA THR A 45 -2.99 1.98 3.88
C THR A 45 -1.70 1.70 3.12
N ARG A 46 -1.09 0.53 3.34
CA ARG A 46 0.12 0.13 2.59
C ARG A 46 -0.19 -0.21 1.13
N GLY A 47 -1.36 -0.79 0.85
CA GLY A 47 -1.86 -1.00 -0.50
C GLY A 47 -2.00 0.31 -1.28
N ASP A 48 -2.61 1.33 -0.67
CA ASP A 48 -2.76 2.66 -1.26
C ASP A 48 -1.39 3.32 -1.53
N THR A 49 -0.45 3.14 -0.60
CA THR A 49 0.92 3.64 -0.73
C THR A 49 1.69 2.94 -1.86
N LEU A 50 1.57 1.62 -1.98
CA LEU A 50 2.14 0.85 -3.09
C LEU A 50 1.55 1.30 -4.44
N GLY A 51 0.25 1.56 -4.49
CA GLY A 51 -0.41 2.12 -5.67
C GLY A 51 0.16 3.49 -6.05
N ALA A 52 0.42 4.35 -5.09
CA ALA A 52 1.00 5.67 -5.33
C ALA A 52 2.47 5.60 -5.79
N ILE A 53 3.28 4.69 -5.23
CA ILE A 53 4.65 4.43 -5.71
C ILE A 53 4.65 3.86 -7.14
N SER A 54 3.68 3.01 -7.47
CA SER A 54 3.51 2.53 -8.85
C SER A 54 3.20 3.68 -9.81
N GLN A 55 2.43 4.69 -9.39
CA GLN A 55 2.18 5.89 -10.20
C GLN A 55 3.47 6.70 -10.39
N VAL A 56 4.28 6.88 -9.35
CA VAL A 56 5.60 7.53 -9.45
C VAL A 56 6.51 6.78 -10.43
N HIS A 57 6.52 5.45 -10.37
CA HIS A 57 7.27 4.61 -11.31
C HIS A 57 6.80 4.83 -12.76
N GLN A 58 5.48 4.82 -13.00
CA GLN A 58 4.91 5.06 -14.32
C GLN A 58 5.19 6.50 -14.82
N ALA A 59 5.01 7.51 -13.98
CA ALA A 59 5.32 8.90 -14.33
C ALA A 59 6.80 9.09 -14.68
N THR A 60 7.70 8.35 -14.02
CA THR A 60 9.12 8.33 -14.38
C THR A 60 9.35 7.71 -15.76
N GLN A 61 8.62 6.65 -16.13
CA GLN A 61 8.69 6.07 -17.48
C GLN A 61 8.16 7.04 -18.55
N ASP A 62 7.01 7.67 -18.30
CA ASP A 62 6.40 8.65 -19.20
C ASP A 62 7.30 9.89 -19.38
N LEU A 63 7.95 10.34 -18.31
CA LEU A 63 8.97 11.39 -18.36
C LEU A 63 10.16 10.99 -19.27
N ARG A 64 10.64 9.75 -19.18
CA ARG A 64 11.72 9.26 -20.05
C ARG A 64 11.30 9.17 -21.51
N ILE A 65 10.06 8.78 -21.80
CA ILE A 65 9.50 8.71 -23.15
C ILE A 65 9.37 10.12 -23.74
N THR A 66 8.81 11.06 -22.98
CA THR A 66 8.68 12.45 -23.44
C THR A 66 10.03 13.12 -23.65
N ARG A 67 11.04 12.82 -22.81
CA ARG A 67 12.43 13.25 -23.05
C ARG A 67 12.98 12.70 -24.36
N GLN A 68 12.77 11.42 -24.67
CA GLN A 68 13.20 10.84 -25.96
C GLN A 68 12.53 11.52 -27.15
N ASN A 69 11.26 11.89 -27.02
CA ASN A 69 10.56 12.66 -28.06
C ASN A 69 11.17 14.07 -28.23
N TYR A 70 11.52 14.74 -27.13
CA TYR A 70 12.23 16.03 -27.20
C TYR A 70 13.62 15.89 -27.84
N GLU A 71 14.38 14.85 -27.50
CA GLU A 71 15.68 14.54 -28.10
C GLU A 71 15.58 14.31 -29.61
N ARG A 72 14.45 13.80 -30.09
CA ARG A 72 14.21 13.63 -31.53
C ARG A 72 13.82 14.94 -32.21
N ASN A 73 12.89 15.68 -31.64
CA ASN A 73 12.25 16.79 -32.34
C ASN A 73 12.87 18.16 -32.05
N HIS A 74 13.44 18.36 -30.86
CA HIS A 74 14.01 19.62 -30.38
C HIS A 74 13.04 20.82 -30.46
N ASP A 75 11.74 20.57 -30.33
CA ASP A 75 10.69 21.58 -30.48
C ASP A 75 10.10 22.03 -29.12
N ALA A 76 9.39 23.17 -29.13
CA ALA A 76 8.79 23.72 -27.92
C ALA A 76 7.65 22.86 -27.34
N ALA A 77 6.91 22.13 -28.18
CA ALA A 77 5.78 21.31 -27.74
C ALA A 77 6.25 20.07 -26.97
N SER A 78 7.28 19.40 -27.48
CA SER A 78 7.96 18.29 -26.84
C SER A 78 8.70 18.73 -25.58
N ALA A 79 9.29 19.95 -25.56
CA ALA A 79 9.85 20.50 -24.34
C ALA A 79 8.79 20.70 -23.25
N GLN A 80 7.64 21.30 -23.61
CA GLN A 80 6.52 21.49 -22.70
C GLN A 80 5.96 20.15 -22.18
N ALA A 81 5.96 19.09 -23.01
CA ALA A 81 5.55 17.76 -22.59
C ALA A 81 6.48 17.18 -21.50
N VAL A 82 7.79 17.39 -21.61
CA VAL A 82 8.76 16.98 -20.56
C VAL A 82 8.50 17.75 -19.27
N GLU A 83 8.35 19.07 -19.34
CA GLU A 83 8.08 19.90 -18.15
C GLU A 83 6.79 19.52 -17.45
N LYS A 84 5.73 19.21 -18.21
CA LYS A 84 4.46 18.75 -17.67
C LYS A 84 4.63 17.42 -16.91
N ASN A 85 5.26 16.42 -17.53
CA ASN A 85 5.46 15.11 -16.90
C ASN A 85 6.37 15.20 -15.67
N LEU A 86 7.35 16.10 -15.69
CA LEU A 86 8.21 16.37 -14.55
C LEU A 86 7.42 16.99 -13.38
N ALA A 87 6.59 17.99 -13.65
CA ALA A 87 5.72 18.60 -12.64
C ALA A 87 4.68 17.60 -12.08
N ASP A 88 4.18 16.69 -12.92
CA ASP A 88 3.29 15.61 -12.48
C ASP A 88 4.03 14.60 -11.59
N LEU A 89 5.25 14.21 -11.94
CA LEU A 89 6.12 13.35 -11.11
C LEU A 89 6.42 13.99 -9.76
N GLU A 90 6.82 15.26 -9.73
CA GLU A 90 7.09 16.00 -8.48
C GLU A 90 5.85 16.08 -7.58
N ARG A 91 4.67 16.31 -8.16
CA ARG A 91 3.40 16.31 -7.43
C ARG A 91 3.11 14.96 -6.80
N GLN A 92 3.30 13.87 -7.55
CA GLN A 92 3.11 12.51 -7.04
C GLN A 92 4.12 12.18 -5.94
N LEU A 93 5.40 12.51 -6.13
CA LEU A 93 6.43 12.31 -5.10
C LEU A 93 6.07 13.02 -3.79
N LYS A 94 5.55 14.26 -3.87
CA LYS A 94 5.10 15.02 -2.70
C LYS A 94 3.89 14.38 -2.01
N ASP A 95 2.93 13.87 -2.78
CA ASP A 95 1.77 13.14 -2.23
C ASP A 95 2.21 11.85 -1.52
N VAL A 96 3.13 11.07 -2.10
CA VAL A 96 3.67 9.86 -1.44
C VAL A 96 4.44 10.22 -0.17
N GLN A 97 5.27 11.27 -0.18
CA GLN A 97 6.00 11.74 1.00
C GLN A 97 5.07 12.13 2.16
N GLN A 98 3.88 12.65 1.89
CA GLN A 98 2.90 12.96 2.94
C GLN A 98 2.23 11.73 3.55
N ARG A 99 2.17 10.62 2.80
CA ARG A 99 1.55 9.37 3.23
C ARG A 99 2.51 8.44 3.98
N VAL A 100 3.82 8.53 3.71
CA VAL A 100 4.84 7.64 4.26
C VAL A 100 5.60 8.31 5.40
N ALA A 101 5.68 7.63 6.56
CA ALA A 101 6.46 8.09 7.69
C ALA A 101 7.98 8.03 7.40
N VAL A 102 8.76 8.94 8.01
CA VAL A 102 10.20 9.13 7.78
C VAL A 102 11.02 7.82 7.90
N GLY A 103 10.58 6.86 8.74
CA GLY A 103 11.26 5.57 8.97
C GLY A 103 10.94 4.43 7.99
N GLU A 104 9.77 4.40 7.33
CA GLU A 104 9.34 3.27 6.48
C GLU A 104 9.81 3.38 5.01
N GLY A 105 10.57 4.43 4.68
CA GLY A 105 10.94 4.76 3.30
C GLY A 105 11.18 6.25 3.04
N GLY A 106 11.02 7.11 4.03
CA GLY A 106 11.19 8.57 3.91
C GLY A 106 12.52 8.98 3.29
N ASN A 107 13.64 8.35 3.70
CA ASN A 107 14.95 8.63 3.12
C ASN A 107 15.02 8.34 1.61
N ARG A 108 14.40 7.25 1.15
CA ARG A 108 14.37 6.90 -0.28
C ARG A 108 13.46 7.84 -1.06
N LEU A 109 12.32 8.23 -0.49
CA LEU A 109 11.42 9.22 -1.09
C LEU A 109 12.07 10.60 -1.19
N GLN A 110 12.89 10.98 -0.20
CA GLN A 110 13.69 12.20 -0.28
C GLN A 110 14.73 12.10 -1.41
N GLN A 111 15.44 10.98 -1.51
CA GLN A 111 16.38 10.75 -2.61
C GLN A 111 15.70 10.80 -3.99
N GLN A 112 14.46 10.31 -4.11
CA GLN A 112 13.69 10.45 -5.35
C GLN A 112 13.35 11.91 -5.66
N ALA A 113 12.93 12.70 -4.67
CA ALA A 113 12.69 14.12 -4.87
C ALA A 113 13.96 14.88 -5.28
N GLU A 114 15.10 14.57 -4.67
CA GLU A 114 16.40 15.12 -5.06
C GLU A 114 16.80 14.71 -6.48
N ALA A 115 16.54 13.45 -6.87
CA ALA A 115 16.79 12.98 -8.24
C ALA A 115 15.90 13.68 -9.27
N ALA A 116 14.63 13.94 -8.94
CA ALA A 116 13.71 14.69 -9.80
C ALA A 116 14.17 16.16 -10.00
N ASP A 117 14.62 16.84 -8.94
CA ASP A 117 15.17 18.19 -9.02
C ASP A 117 16.49 18.24 -9.84
N ARG A 118 17.37 17.25 -9.67
CA ARG A 118 18.57 17.11 -10.52
C ARG A 118 18.21 16.86 -11.99
N TYR A 119 17.17 16.06 -12.25
CA TYR A 119 16.64 15.83 -13.58
C TYR A 119 16.12 17.12 -14.20
N GLN A 120 15.38 17.94 -13.44
CA GLN A 120 14.87 19.24 -13.87
C GLN A 120 15.98 20.17 -14.33
N ARG A 121 17.05 20.30 -13.52
CA ARG A 121 18.20 21.14 -13.85
C ARG A 121 18.92 20.64 -15.09
N ALA A 122 19.14 19.32 -15.19
CA ALA A 122 19.75 18.73 -16.39
C ALA A 122 18.89 18.95 -17.64
N PHE A 123 17.56 18.95 -17.52
CA PHE A 123 16.67 19.30 -18.64
C PHE A 123 16.75 20.78 -19.02
N ALA A 124 16.84 21.68 -18.04
CA ALA A 124 17.05 23.10 -18.29
C ALA A 124 18.37 23.35 -19.04
N ASP A 125 19.45 22.68 -18.63
CA ASP A 125 20.73 22.70 -19.32
C ASP A 125 20.58 22.21 -20.76
N LEU A 126 19.90 21.07 -20.96
CA LEU A 126 19.68 20.49 -22.29
C LEU A 126 18.96 21.45 -23.25
N LYS A 127 17.93 22.17 -22.76
CA LYS A 127 17.23 23.18 -23.56
C LYS A 127 18.17 24.32 -23.96
N GLN A 128 18.95 24.82 -23.02
CA GLN A 128 19.92 25.89 -23.27
C GLN A 128 20.98 25.45 -24.28
N THR A 129 21.53 24.24 -24.14
CA THR A 129 22.53 23.70 -25.07
C THR A 129 21.97 23.41 -26.45
N THR A 130 20.70 22.99 -26.54
CA THR A 130 20.01 22.83 -27.82
C THR A 130 19.87 24.17 -28.54
N GLN A 131 19.48 25.22 -27.82
CA GLN A 131 19.41 26.56 -28.39
C GLN A 131 20.78 27.05 -28.87
N ALA A 132 21.83 26.86 -28.06
CA ALA A 132 23.20 27.22 -28.43
C ALA A 132 23.66 26.46 -29.68
N ARG A 133 23.31 25.17 -29.81
CA ARG A 133 23.61 24.35 -30.97
C ARG A 133 22.94 24.90 -32.23
N GLU A 134 21.65 25.25 -32.18
CA GLU A 134 20.94 25.79 -33.34
C GLU A 134 21.46 27.18 -33.73
N THR A 135 21.79 28.05 -32.76
CA THR A 135 22.45 29.33 -33.04
C THR A 135 23.83 29.15 -33.70
N ALA A 136 24.64 28.21 -33.21
CA ALA A 136 25.91 27.88 -33.85
C ALA A 136 25.71 27.31 -35.27
N ARG A 137 24.68 26.50 -35.48
CA ARG A 137 24.31 25.94 -36.79
C ARG A 137 23.90 27.01 -37.79
N GLU A 138 23.14 28.01 -37.37
CA GLU A 138 22.79 29.17 -38.19
C GLU A 138 24.05 29.98 -38.55
N ALA A 139 24.91 30.25 -37.57
CA ALA A 139 26.18 30.94 -37.78
C ALA A 139 27.09 30.17 -38.76
N LEU A 140 27.12 28.83 -38.69
CA LEU A 140 27.85 27.97 -39.63
C LEU A 140 27.40 28.19 -41.08
N GLY A 141 26.08 28.15 -41.33
CA GLY A 141 25.53 28.39 -42.67
C GLY A 141 25.87 29.78 -43.19
N ASN A 142 25.54 30.81 -42.41
CA ASN A 142 25.71 32.21 -42.80
C ASN A 142 27.18 32.57 -43.09
N SER A 143 28.11 32.10 -42.26
CA SER A 143 29.54 32.39 -42.43
C SER A 143 30.16 31.63 -43.60
N ALA A 144 29.79 30.36 -43.81
CA ALA A 144 30.24 29.57 -44.95
C ALA A 144 29.74 30.16 -46.28
N ASP A 145 28.47 30.55 -46.35
CA ASP A 145 27.87 31.10 -47.55
C ASP A 145 28.44 32.49 -47.87
N LYS A 146 28.69 33.32 -46.84
CA LYS A 146 29.38 34.60 -47.00
C LYS A 146 30.80 34.42 -47.55
N ALA A 147 31.58 33.48 -47.00
CA ALA A 147 32.93 33.18 -47.47
C ALA A 147 32.91 32.70 -48.93
N ALA A 148 32.00 31.78 -49.27
CA ALA A 148 31.87 31.25 -50.63
C ALA A 148 31.48 32.32 -51.65
N ALA A 149 30.52 33.20 -51.31
CA ALA A 149 30.07 34.28 -52.19
C ALA A 149 31.18 35.31 -52.45
N LEU A 150 31.91 35.72 -51.40
CA LEU A 150 33.02 36.66 -51.54
C LEU A 150 34.16 36.08 -52.38
N LEU A 151 34.51 34.81 -52.16
CA LEU A 151 35.56 34.15 -52.91
C LEU A 151 35.18 33.92 -54.38
N ALA A 152 33.93 33.55 -54.65
CA ALA A 152 33.41 33.44 -56.01
C ALA A 152 33.47 34.78 -56.77
N LYS A 153 33.22 35.91 -56.09
CA LYS A 153 33.37 37.25 -56.67
C LYS A 153 34.82 37.57 -57.05
N VAL A 154 35.78 37.16 -56.21
CA VAL A 154 37.22 37.29 -56.51
C VAL A 154 37.60 36.42 -57.71
N GLU A 155 37.17 35.16 -57.72
CA GLU A 155 37.42 34.22 -58.82
C GLU A 155 36.87 34.76 -60.16
N GLN A 156 35.65 35.32 -60.16
CA GLN A 156 35.04 35.92 -61.34
C GLN A 156 35.79 37.18 -61.82
N GLY A 157 36.26 38.03 -60.89
CA GLY A 157 37.05 39.21 -61.24
C GLY A 157 38.38 38.84 -61.88
N LEU A 158 39.08 37.86 -61.32
CA LEU A 158 40.36 37.37 -61.85
C LEU A 158 40.21 36.71 -63.22
N LEU A 159 39.10 35.99 -63.47
CA LEU A 159 38.81 35.41 -64.78
C LEU A 159 38.69 36.49 -65.87
N GLN A 160 38.11 37.65 -65.53
CA GLN A 160 37.97 38.78 -66.45
C GLN A 160 39.31 39.52 -66.69
N GLY A 161 40.22 39.49 -65.72
CA GLY A 161 41.55 40.11 -65.79
C GLY A 161 42.56 39.37 -66.68
N GLY A 162 42.31 38.08 -67.00
CA GLY A 162 43.07 37.32 -68.00
C GLY A 162 44.40 36.70 -67.54
N ASP A 163 44.80 36.85 -66.28
CA ASP A 163 46.01 36.19 -65.73
C ASP A 163 45.67 34.82 -65.12
N ILE A 164 46.05 33.76 -65.86
CA ILE A 164 45.75 32.37 -65.51
C ILE A 164 46.37 31.92 -64.17
N ASN A 165 47.52 32.47 -63.77
CA ASN A 165 48.20 32.07 -62.54
C ASN A 165 47.47 32.63 -61.32
N THR A 166 47.01 33.87 -61.40
CA THR A 166 46.22 34.49 -60.32
C THR A 166 44.86 33.79 -60.17
N PHE A 167 44.24 33.42 -61.29
CA PHE A 167 43.01 32.65 -61.31
C PHE A 167 43.17 31.25 -60.69
N ASP A 168 44.25 30.52 -61.01
CA ASP A 168 44.50 29.18 -60.43
C ASP A 168 44.68 29.22 -58.89
N ASN A 169 45.35 30.25 -58.36
CA ASN A 169 45.45 30.45 -56.90
C ASN A 169 44.06 30.65 -56.25
N ALA A 170 43.15 31.39 -56.90
CA ALA A 170 41.78 31.57 -56.41
C ALA A 170 40.96 30.28 -56.49
N VAL A 171 41.10 29.50 -57.57
CA VAL A 171 40.46 28.17 -57.72
C VAL A 171 40.94 27.20 -56.63
N GLN A 172 42.23 27.22 -56.28
CA GLN A 172 42.77 26.41 -55.19
C GLN A 172 42.13 26.79 -53.85
N ALA A 173 42.01 28.08 -53.55
CA ALA A 173 41.35 28.57 -52.34
C ALA A 173 39.89 28.12 -52.27
N ASN A 174 39.15 28.22 -53.39
CA ASN A 174 37.76 27.80 -53.47
C ASN A 174 37.61 26.28 -53.26
N ARG A 175 38.50 25.47 -53.85
CA ARG A 175 38.52 24.02 -53.64
C ARG A 175 38.68 23.65 -52.17
N LEU A 176 39.63 24.28 -51.46
CA LEU A 176 39.84 24.05 -50.03
C LEU A 176 38.64 24.51 -49.19
N LEU A 177 38.02 25.64 -49.54
CA LEU A 177 36.78 26.09 -48.90
C LEU A 177 35.66 25.05 -49.06
N GLN A 178 35.45 24.50 -50.25
CA GLN A 178 34.43 23.46 -50.46
C GLN A 178 34.76 22.18 -49.69
N GLN A 179 36.04 21.80 -49.61
CA GLN A 179 36.48 20.66 -48.80
C GLN A 179 36.19 20.89 -47.30
N ALA A 180 36.47 22.09 -46.78
CA ALA A 180 36.15 22.46 -45.40
C ALA A 180 34.64 22.37 -45.14
N ARG A 181 33.81 22.93 -46.03
CA ARG A 181 32.34 22.84 -45.93
C ARG A 181 31.85 21.39 -45.96
N PHE A 182 32.45 20.54 -46.79
CA PHE A 182 32.13 19.11 -46.85
C PHE A 182 32.44 18.41 -45.51
N GLN A 183 33.63 18.64 -44.94
CA GLN A 183 34.03 18.04 -43.66
C GLN A 183 33.13 18.52 -42.51
N VAL A 184 32.80 19.81 -42.46
CA VAL A 184 31.87 20.36 -41.45
C VAL A 184 30.47 19.79 -41.59
N ARG A 185 29.98 19.61 -42.82
CA ARG A 185 28.67 18.97 -43.06
C ARG A 185 28.68 17.51 -42.60
N GLY A 186 29.78 16.78 -42.85
CA GLY A 186 29.97 15.43 -42.34
C GLY A 186 29.96 15.36 -40.81
N TYR A 187 30.69 16.26 -40.15
CA TYR A 187 30.70 16.40 -38.70
C TYR A 187 29.31 16.73 -38.12
N THR A 188 28.66 17.79 -38.62
CA THR A 188 27.36 18.26 -38.12
C THR A 188 26.21 17.27 -38.37
N TYR A 189 26.28 16.47 -39.44
CA TYR A 189 25.31 15.41 -39.72
C TYR A 189 25.53 14.16 -38.85
N SER A 190 26.79 13.75 -38.66
CA SER A 190 27.11 12.56 -37.86
C SER A 190 27.03 12.80 -36.36
N GLY A 191 27.22 14.05 -35.92
CA GLY A 191 27.24 14.44 -34.50
C GLY A 191 28.46 13.94 -33.71
N LYS A 192 29.40 13.22 -34.35
CA LYS A 192 30.50 12.58 -33.63
C LYS A 192 31.68 13.53 -33.39
N ALA A 193 32.13 13.61 -32.14
CA ALA A 193 33.27 14.43 -31.73
C ALA A 193 34.55 14.14 -32.51
N GLU A 194 34.78 12.89 -32.93
CA GLU A 194 35.97 12.47 -33.69
C GLU A 194 36.14 13.22 -35.03
N TYR A 195 35.06 13.68 -35.65
CA TYR A 195 35.12 14.41 -36.91
C TYR A 195 35.32 15.92 -36.75
N GLN A 196 35.20 16.44 -35.53
CA GLN A 196 35.35 17.87 -35.26
C GLN A 196 36.75 18.36 -35.65
N GLN A 197 37.80 17.62 -35.23
CA GLN A 197 39.18 17.99 -35.51
C GLN A 197 39.49 17.98 -37.01
N THR A 198 38.95 17.01 -37.75
CA THR A 198 39.08 16.93 -39.21
C THR A 198 38.44 18.15 -39.90
N ALA A 199 37.25 18.55 -39.44
CA ALA A 199 36.56 19.74 -39.95
C ALA A 199 37.34 21.03 -39.65
N LEU A 200 37.82 21.20 -38.41
CA LEU A 200 38.62 22.37 -38.02
C LEU A 200 39.93 22.45 -38.82
N THR A 201 40.62 21.33 -39.01
CA THR A 201 41.87 21.28 -39.80
C THR A 201 41.63 21.69 -41.26
N ALA A 202 40.53 21.26 -41.86
CA ALA A 202 40.19 21.65 -43.22
C ALA A 202 39.87 23.16 -43.34
N ILE A 203 39.23 23.74 -42.32
CA ILE A 203 39.01 25.19 -42.25
C ILE A 203 40.35 25.93 -42.11
N ASP A 204 41.23 25.47 -41.23
CA ASP A 204 42.54 26.08 -41.00
C ASP A 204 43.40 26.09 -42.28
N GLN A 205 43.35 25.00 -43.07
CA GLN A 205 44.01 24.92 -44.37
C GLN A 205 43.44 25.93 -45.38
N ALA A 206 42.12 26.05 -45.49
CA ALA A 206 41.48 27.02 -46.37
C ALA A 206 41.79 28.46 -45.94
N LEU A 207 41.74 28.73 -44.64
CA LEU A 207 42.02 30.03 -44.05
C LEU A 207 43.48 30.46 -44.33
N ALA A 208 44.45 29.57 -44.15
CA ALA A 208 45.86 29.84 -44.43
C ALA A 208 46.09 30.26 -45.89
N VAL A 209 45.46 29.56 -46.84
CA VAL A 209 45.58 29.89 -48.28
C VAL A 209 44.90 31.22 -48.60
N ILE A 210 43.71 31.48 -48.07
CA ILE A 210 42.96 32.71 -48.32
C ILE A 210 43.69 33.93 -47.75
N LEU A 211 44.30 33.82 -46.57
CA LEU A 211 45.06 34.92 -45.96
C LEU A 211 46.38 35.22 -46.69
N ALA A 212 46.97 34.24 -47.39
CA ALA A 212 48.16 34.45 -48.21
C ALA A 212 47.84 35.00 -49.62
N LEU A 213 46.59 34.89 -50.06
CA LEU A 213 46.17 35.22 -51.42
C LEU A 213 46.29 36.72 -51.79
N PRO A 214 46.07 37.71 -50.89
CA PRO A 214 46.24 39.13 -51.21
C PRO A 214 47.63 39.50 -51.74
N ALA A 215 48.68 38.76 -51.36
CA ALA A 215 50.03 38.98 -51.88
C ALA A 215 50.23 38.48 -53.32
N LYS A 216 49.27 37.73 -53.86
CA LYS A 216 49.33 37.05 -55.16
C LYS A 216 48.28 37.55 -56.17
N VAL A 217 47.42 38.49 -55.78
CA VAL A 217 46.32 39.00 -56.62
C VAL A 217 46.32 40.53 -56.66
N PRO A 218 45.71 41.16 -57.67
CA PRO A 218 45.52 42.61 -57.72
C PRO A 218 44.87 43.17 -56.45
N THR A 219 45.33 44.35 -56.03
CA THR A 219 44.92 44.99 -54.76
C THR A 219 43.43 45.30 -54.66
N GLU A 220 42.73 45.41 -55.79
CA GLU A 220 41.28 45.60 -55.85
C GLU A 220 40.48 44.45 -55.19
N HIS A 221 41.07 43.26 -55.10
CA HIS A 221 40.44 42.09 -54.45
C HIS A 221 40.78 41.97 -52.96
N ALA A 222 41.74 42.74 -52.44
CA ALA A 222 42.25 42.59 -51.08
C ALA A 222 41.14 42.69 -50.01
N ALA A 223 40.24 43.65 -50.14
CA ALA A 223 39.12 43.82 -49.21
C ALA A 223 38.13 42.63 -49.23
N SER A 224 37.89 42.04 -50.40
CA SER A 224 37.02 40.86 -50.51
C SER A 224 37.69 39.63 -49.87
N LEU A 225 39.00 39.48 -50.03
CA LEU A 225 39.78 38.40 -49.43
C LEU A 225 39.90 38.53 -47.91
N GLU A 226 40.09 39.74 -47.40
CA GLU A 226 40.07 40.01 -45.96
C GLU A 226 38.69 39.65 -45.36
N ALA A 227 37.61 40.11 -46.00
CA ALA A 227 36.25 39.76 -45.58
C ALA A 227 35.97 38.24 -45.68
N THR A 228 36.58 37.55 -46.63
CA THR A 228 36.51 36.08 -46.76
C THR A 228 37.23 35.41 -45.58
N GLY A 229 38.42 35.87 -45.22
CA GLY A 229 39.17 35.37 -44.06
C GLY A 229 38.43 35.58 -42.74
N GLN A 230 37.80 36.75 -42.56
CA GLN A 230 36.94 37.03 -41.40
C GLN A 230 35.73 36.09 -41.36
N ALA A 231 35.07 35.86 -42.49
CA ALA A 231 33.94 34.93 -42.58
C ALA A 231 34.36 33.48 -42.25
N LEU A 232 35.53 33.02 -42.72
CA LEU A 232 36.07 31.71 -42.36
C LEU A 232 36.50 31.60 -40.90
N THR A 233 36.99 32.68 -40.30
CA THR A 233 37.29 32.72 -38.86
C THR A 233 36.01 32.58 -38.04
N ALA A 234 34.94 33.28 -38.43
CA ALA A 234 33.62 33.11 -37.83
C ALA A 234 33.07 31.70 -38.03
N TYR A 235 33.28 31.11 -39.21
CA TYR A 235 32.90 29.72 -39.52
C TYR A 235 33.60 28.72 -38.60
N ARG A 236 34.92 28.87 -38.42
CA ARG A 236 35.73 28.08 -37.49
C ARG A 236 35.20 28.17 -36.06
N SER A 237 34.95 29.40 -35.57
CA SER A 237 34.41 29.62 -34.23
C SER A 237 33.03 28.99 -34.05
N ALA A 238 32.19 29.03 -35.09
CA ALA A 238 30.87 28.40 -35.05
C ALA A 238 30.96 26.86 -34.99
N VAL A 239 31.98 26.24 -35.60
CA VAL A 239 32.22 24.77 -35.46
C VAL A 239 32.61 24.42 -34.02
N GLU A 240 33.44 25.24 -33.38
CA GLU A 240 33.84 25.03 -31.98
C GLU A 240 32.62 25.17 -31.05
N GLN A 241 31.82 26.22 -31.22
CA GLN A 241 30.60 26.44 -30.45
C GLN A 241 29.58 25.30 -30.63
N PHE A 242 29.40 24.84 -31.87
CA PHE A 242 28.54 23.69 -32.17
C PHE A 242 29.00 22.43 -31.42
N GLY A 243 30.31 22.15 -31.43
CA GLY A 243 30.86 20.99 -30.72
C GLY A 243 30.77 21.08 -29.20
N GLN A 244 31.01 22.26 -28.64
CA GLN A 244 30.80 22.48 -27.20
C GLN A 244 29.34 22.26 -26.80
N ALA A 245 28.40 22.78 -27.59
CA ALA A 245 26.97 22.58 -27.36
C ALA A 245 26.57 21.09 -27.48
N GLN A 246 27.17 20.36 -28.42
CA GLN A 246 26.94 18.92 -28.60
C GLN A 246 27.41 18.12 -27.38
N VAL A 247 28.64 18.35 -26.90
CA VAL A 247 29.18 17.68 -25.70
C VAL A 247 28.35 18.01 -24.44
N ALA A 248 27.97 19.28 -24.27
CA ALA A 248 27.16 19.69 -23.14
C ALA A 248 25.74 19.05 -23.18
N SER A 249 25.15 18.92 -24.37
CA SER A 249 23.89 18.21 -24.58
C SER A 249 24.01 16.72 -24.20
N GLU A 250 25.07 16.04 -24.65
CA GLU A 250 25.33 14.64 -24.30
C GLU A 250 25.51 14.44 -22.79
N GLN A 251 26.22 15.35 -22.12
CA GLN A 251 26.37 15.32 -20.66
C GLN A 251 25.04 15.54 -19.94
N ALA A 252 24.21 16.48 -20.40
CA ALA A 252 22.89 16.73 -19.84
C ALA A 252 21.98 15.49 -20.00
N LEU A 253 21.97 14.88 -21.19
CA LEU A 253 21.25 13.63 -21.46
C LEU A 253 21.75 12.47 -20.57
N GLY A 254 23.06 12.36 -20.37
CA GLY A 254 23.68 11.38 -19.47
C GLY A 254 23.20 11.55 -18.03
N ARG A 255 23.23 12.79 -17.50
CA ARG A 255 22.70 13.11 -16.16
C ARG A 255 21.22 12.76 -16.04
N MET A 256 20.41 13.12 -17.04
CA MET A 256 18.97 12.77 -17.05
C MET A 256 18.74 11.25 -17.08
N GLY A 257 19.54 10.52 -17.86
CA GLY A 257 19.50 9.06 -17.91
C GLY A 257 19.81 8.42 -16.56
N GLU A 258 20.87 8.90 -15.89
CA GLU A 258 21.25 8.46 -14.54
C GLU A 258 20.14 8.74 -13.52
N GLN A 259 19.64 9.98 -13.45
CA GLN A 259 18.57 10.33 -12.52
C GLN A 259 17.27 9.57 -12.82
N GLY A 260 16.96 9.33 -14.09
CA GLY A 260 15.83 8.49 -14.50
C GLY A 260 15.96 7.03 -14.04
N SER A 261 17.17 6.48 -14.01
CA SER A 261 17.42 5.14 -13.45
C SER A 261 17.31 5.15 -11.92
N VAL A 262 17.89 6.15 -11.25
CA VAL A 262 17.77 6.32 -9.78
C VAL A 262 16.31 6.37 -9.35
N LEU A 263 15.47 7.13 -10.05
CA LEU A 263 14.04 7.23 -9.78
C LEU A 263 13.32 5.87 -9.88
N LEU A 264 13.58 5.11 -10.94
CA LEU A 264 12.97 3.79 -11.15
C LEU A 264 13.45 2.76 -10.12
N ASP A 265 14.76 2.72 -9.85
CA ASP A 265 15.38 1.78 -8.92
C ASP A 265 14.87 2.03 -7.49
N LEU A 266 14.80 3.30 -7.06
CA LEU A 266 14.24 3.65 -5.76
C LEU A 266 12.76 3.30 -5.65
N SER A 267 11.95 3.52 -6.69
CA SER A 267 10.54 3.08 -6.72
C SER A 267 10.42 1.56 -6.60
N GLN A 268 11.28 0.81 -7.28
CA GLN A 268 11.28 -0.66 -7.20
C GLN A 268 11.70 -1.14 -5.81
N GLN A 269 12.75 -0.57 -5.23
CA GLN A 269 13.21 -0.89 -3.87
C GLN A 269 12.13 -0.54 -2.83
N LEU A 270 11.47 0.62 -2.96
CA LEU A 270 10.35 1.00 -2.09
C LEU A 270 9.19 0.01 -2.21
N THR A 271 8.82 -0.38 -3.43
CA THR A 271 7.78 -1.38 -3.67
C THR A 271 8.11 -2.71 -3.00
N GLN A 272 9.35 -3.17 -3.14
CA GLN A 272 9.83 -4.42 -2.52
C GLN A 272 9.78 -4.34 -0.99
N THR A 273 10.33 -3.27 -0.40
CA THR A 273 10.35 -3.09 1.06
C THR A 273 8.94 -2.98 1.64
N LEU A 274 8.05 -2.19 1.04
CA LEU A 274 6.68 -2.07 1.53
C LEU A 274 5.86 -3.35 1.34
N THR A 275 6.12 -4.12 0.28
CA THR A 275 5.49 -5.43 0.10
C THR A 275 5.95 -6.40 1.18
N GLN A 276 7.25 -6.46 1.49
CA GLN A 276 7.79 -7.29 2.57
C GLN A 276 7.19 -6.92 3.93
N LEU A 277 7.20 -5.63 4.29
CA LEU A 277 6.62 -5.16 5.54
C LEU A 277 5.12 -5.48 5.63
N ARG A 278 4.36 -5.31 4.54
CA ARG A 278 2.93 -5.67 4.47
C ARG A 278 2.73 -7.18 4.68
N ASP A 279 3.57 -8.01 4.09
CA ASP A 279 3.47 -9.46 4.20
C ASP A 279 3.83 -9.94 5.62
N GLU A 280 4.81 -9.31 6.27
CA GLU A 280 5.14 -9.52 7.69
C GLU A 280 3.97 -9.14 8.61
N GLU A 281 3.37 -7.96 8.42
CA GLU A 281 2.19 -7.54 9.18
C GLU A 281 0.99 -8.46 8.95
N SER A 282 0.74 -8.87 7.71
CA SER A 282 -0.32 -9.83 7.37
C SER A 282 -0.10 -11.17 8.07
N SER A 283 1.13 -11.67 8.11
CA SER A 283 1.50 -12.89 8.83
C SER A 283 1.27 -12.75 10.35
N HIS A 284 1.73 -11.64 10.94
CA HIS A 284 1.50 -11.35 12.35
C HIS A 284 0.01 -11.26 12.70
N ALA A 285 -0.78 -10.50 11.92
CA ALA A 285 -2.23 -10.38 12.12
C ALA A 285 -2.93 -11.74 12.00
N ARG A 286 -2.56 -12.57 11.01
CA ARG A 286 -3.07 -13.95 10.87
C ARG A 286 -2.75 -14.81 12.08
N SER A 287 -1.51 -14.74 12.58
CA SER A 287 -1.11 -15.53 13.76
C SER A 287 -1.88 -15.12 15.02
N MET A 288 -2.11 -13.83 15.22
CA MET A 288 -2.86 -13.30 16.35
C MET A 288 -4.35 -13.64 16.26
N LEU A 289 -4.95 -13.54 15.07
CA LEU A 289 -6.32 -13.99 14.82
C LEU A 289 -6.49 -15.51 15.04
N ALA A 290 -5.54 -16.31 14.57
CA ALA A 290 -5.56 -17.76 14.78
C ALA A 290 -5.49 -18.09 16.28
N LEU A 291 -4.58 -17.45 17.02
CA LEU A 291 -4.46 -17.63 18.47
C LEU A 291 -5.73 -17.21 19.21
N ALA A 292 -6.29 -16.02 18.87
CA ALA A 292 -7.53 -15.55 19.47
C ALA A 292 -8.71 -16.48 19.18
N THR A 293 -8.79 -17.04 17.97
CA THR A 293 -9.82 -18.02 17.58
C THR A 293 -9.68 -19.32 18.37
N VAL A 294 -8.47 -19.85 18.51
CA VAL A 294 -8.20 -21.06 19.31
C VAL A 294 -8.60 -20.83 20.78
N LEU A 295 -8.26 -19.69 21.36
CA LEU A 295 -8.65 -19.33 22.72
C LEU A 295 -10.17 -19.20 22.86
N ALA A 296 -10.86 -18.56 21.89
CA ALA A 296 -12.31 -18.44 21.88
C ALA A 296 -13.00 -19.82 21.86
N LEU A 297 -12.52 -20.75 21.02
CA LEU A 297 -13.03 -22.13 20.97
C LEU A 297 -12.76 -22.87 22.28
N PHE A 298 -11.55 -22.75 22.83
CA PHE A 298 -11.18 -23.40 24.08
C PHE A 298 -12.06 -22.93 25.25
N PHE A 299 -12.23 -21.61 25.42
CA PHE A 299 -13.10 -21.06 26.46
C PHE A 299 -14.59 -21.35 26.20
N GLY A 300 -15.03 -21.40 24.94
CA GLY A 300 -16.38 -21.80 24.58
C GLY A 300 -16.70 -23.24 24.98
N ILE A 301 -15.78 -24.17 24.71
CA ILE A 301 -15.89 -25.58 25.14
C ILE A 301 -15.91 -25.66 26.68
N LEU A 302 -15.01 -24.94 27.34
CA LEU A 302 -14.90 -24.95 28.80
C LEU A 302 -16.16 -24.37 29.47
N ALA A 303 -16.72 -23.28 28.92
CA ALA A 303 -17.97 -22.68 29.38
C ALA A 303 -19.16 -23.62 29.16
N SER A 304 -19.29 -24.22 27.98
CA SER A 304 -20.33 -25.21 27.66
C SER A 304 -20.30 -26.41 28.62
N TRP A 305 -19.10 -26.93 28.88
CA TRP A 305 -18.88 -28.01 29.83
C TRP A 305 -19.26 -27.59 31.27
N ALA A 306 -18.85 -26.39 31.70
CA ALA A 306 -19.17 -25.86 33.02
C ALA A 306 -20.67 -25.63 33.22
N ILE A 307 -21.36 -25.04 32.24
CA ILE A 307 -22.82 -24.83 32.24
C ILE A 307 -23.55 -26.17 32.33
N THR A 308 -23.15 -27.14 31.50
CA THR A 308 -23.75 -28.48 31.52
C THR A 308 -23.66 -29.12 32.90
N ARG A 309 -22.49 -29.04 33.53
CA ARG A 309 -22.26 -29.71 34.81
C ARG A 309 -22.84 -28.97 36.01
N GLN A 310 -22.84 -27.63 36.00
CA GLN A 310 -23.26 -26.85 37.16
C GLN A 310 -24.74 -26.45 37.15
N ILE A 311 -25.33 -26.35 35.96
CA ILE A 311 -26.72 -25.93 35.78
C ILE A 311 -27.57 -27.10 35.28
N VAL A 312 -27.23 -27.68 34.12
CA VAL A 312 -28.09 -28.67 33.45
C VAL A 312 -28.22 -29.97 34.25
N VAL A 313 -27.12 -30.54 34.75
CA VAL A 313 -27.17 -31.79 35.52
C VAL A 313 -27.99 -31.66 36.82
N PRO A 314 -27.78 -30.63 37.68
CA PRO A 314 -28.58 -30.44 38.89
C PRO A 314 -30.03 -30.11 38.61
N LEU A 315 -30.33 -29.37 37.53
CA LEU A 315 -31.69 -29.11 37.09
C LEU A 315 -32.40 -30.42 36.72
N ARG A 316 -31.74 -31.32 35.98
CA ARG A 316 -32.26 -32.67 35.67
C ARG A 316 -32.50 -33.51 36.92
N TYR A 317 -31.62 -33.41 37.92
CA TYR A 317 -31.82 -34.08 39.20
C TYR A 317 -33.06 -33.57 39.93
N THR A 318 -33.26 -32.24 39.97
CA THR A 318 -34.46 -31.63 40.56
C THR A 318 -35.73 -32.04 39.80
N LEU A 319 -35.70 -32.06 38.46
CA LEU A 319 -36.84 -32.52 37.64
C LEU A 319 -37.24 -33.96 37.98
N GLY A 320 -36.27 -34.88 38.07
CA GLY A 320 -36.57 -36.27 38.46
C GLY A 320 -37.10 -36.42 39.88
N ALA A 321 -36.83 -35.48 40.79
CA ALA A 321 -37.46 -35.46 42.10
C ALA A 321 -38.91 -34.97 42.03
N VAL A 322 -39.19 -33.96 41.21
CA VAL A 322 -40.54 -33.45 40.97
C VAL A 322 -41.43 -34.53 40.33
N ASP A 323 -40.92 -35.27 39.33
CA ASP A 323 -41.67 -36.36 38.70
C ASP A 323 -42.09 -37.44 39.70
N ARG A 324 -41.22 -37.76 40.68
CA ARG A 324 -41.53 -38.74 41.74
C ARG A 324 -42.60 -38.23 42.71
N ILE A 325 -42.55 -36.95 43.06
CA ILE A 325 -43.58 -36.31 43.88
C ILE A 325 -44.92 -36.34 43.12
N ALA A 326 -44.90 -36.01 41.82
CA ALA A 326 -46.09 -36.02 40.98
C ALA A 326 -46.70 -37.43 40.82
N SER A 327 -45.87 -38.49 40.83
CA SER A 327 -46.33 -39.88 40.86
C SER A 327 -46.78 -40.37 42.25
N GLY A 328 -46.77 -39.51 43.27
CA GLY A 328 -47.19 -39.83 44.64
C GLY A 328 -46.13 -40.50 45.52
N ASP A 329 -44.87 -40.63 45.06
CA ASP A 329 -43.79 -41.19 45.89
C ASP A 329 -43.10 -40.09 46.71
N LEU A 330 -43.54 -39.93 47.96
CA LEU A 330 -43.02 -38.92 48.90
C LEU A 330 -41.94 -39.46 49.85
N ARG A 331 -41.43 -40.69 49.64
CA ARG A 331 -40.59 -41.38 50.64
C ARG A 331 -39.15 -40.88 50.71
N GLN A 332 -38.63 -40.27 49.65
CA GLN A 332 -37.23 -39.83 49.58
C GLN A 332 -37.09 -38.33 49.87
N ASP A 333 -36.08 -37.99 50.67
CA ASP A 333 -35.66 -36.62 50.90
C ASP A 333 -34.60 -36.18 49.87
N LEU A 334 -34.68 -34.94 49.43
CA LEU A 334 -33.68 -34.30 48.58
C LEU A 334 -32.42 -34.01 49.40
N LYS A 335 -31.26 -34.51 48.93
CA LYS A 335 -29.95 -34.09 49.47
C LYS A 335 -29.54 -32.78 48.81
N ILE A 336 -29.46 -31.71 49.60
CA ILE A 336 -29.19 -30.35 49.12
C ILE A 336 -27.85 -29.91 49.71
N GLU A 337 -26.84 -29.78 48.85
CA GLU A 337 -25.47 -29.40 49.25
C GLU A 337 -25.06 -28.03 48.68
N ARG A 338 -25.99 -27.31 48.04
CA ARG A 338 -25.75 -26.08 47.28
C ARG A 338 -26.62 -24.94 47.77
N SER A 339 -26.09 -23.72 47.73
CA SER A 339 -26.75 -22.50 48.22
C SER A 339 -27.11 -21.48 47.13
N ASP A 340 -26.92 -21.84 45.85
CA ASP A 340 -27.34 -21.01 44.71
C ASP A 340 -28.86 -21.05 44.46
N GLU A 341 -29.35 -20.41 43.40
CA GLU A 341 -30.79 -20.37 43.07
C GLU A 341 -31.37 -21.78 42.86
N LEU A 342 -30.56 -22.73 42.35
CA LEU A 342 -30.98 -24.14 42.22
C LEU A 342 -31.06 -24.82 43.59
N GLY A 343 -30.14 -24.51 44.52
CA GLY A 343 -30.23 -24.94 45.91
C GLY A 343 -31.48 -24.41 46.62
N GLN A 344 -31.83 -23.14 46.42
CA GLN A 344 -33.05 -22.54 46.97
C GLN A 344 -34.33 -23.19 46.42
N LEU A 345 -34.34 -23.53 45.12
CA LEU A 345 -35.41 -24.30 44.49
C LEU A 345 -35.54 -25.69 45.12
N GLN A 346 -34.42 -26.41 45.27
CA GLN A 346 -34.40 -27.73 45.90
C GLN A 346 -34.89 -27.68 47.36
N HIS A 347 -34.49 -26.66 48.13
CA HIS A 347 -34.97 -26.47 49.50
C HIS A 347 -36.48 -26.23 49.57
N SER A 348 -37.02 -25.43 48.64
CA SER A 348 -38.45 -25.17 48.57
C SER A 348 -39.24 -26.41 48.18
N MET A 349 -38.71 -27.22 47.26
CA MET A 349 -39.30 -28.52 46.90
C MET A 349 -39.29 -29.50 48.07
N GLN A 350 -38.19 -29.60 48.83
CA GLN A 350 -38.14 -30.47 50.01
C GLN A 350 -39.18 -30.08 51.06
N ARG A 351 -39.36 -28.78 51.32
CA ARG A 351 -40.42 -28.30 52.23
C ARG A 351 -41.81 -28.71 51.74
N MET A 352 -42.06 -28.63 50.44
CA MET A 352 -43.32 -29.09 49.84
C MET A 352 -43.53 -30.61 50.04
N THR A 353 -42.50 -31.43 49.81
CA THR A 353 -42.56 -32.89 50.03
C THR A 353 -42.88 -33.23 51.48
N VAL A 354 -42.25 -32.56 52.46
CA VAL A 354 -42.52 -32.77 53.88
C VAL A 354 -43.95 -32.39 54.24
N ASN A 355 -44.44 -31.24 53.75
CA ASN A 355 -45.81 -30.80 54.00
C ASN A 355 -46.84 -31.76 53.38
N LEU A 356 -46.60 -32.24 52.16
CA LEU A 356 -47.46 -33.24 51.52
C LEU A 356 -47.46 -34.56 52.31
N ARG A 357 -46.30 -35.00 52.81
CA ARG A 357 -46.18 -36.22 53.63
C ARG A 357 -46.95 -36.08 54.94
N GLN A 358 -46.87 -34.93 55.61
CA GLN A 358 -47.64 -34.64 56.82
C GLN A 358 -49.15 -34.58 56.54
N LEU A 359 -49.57 -33.96 55.44
CA LEU A 359 -50.98 -33.93 55.04
C LEU A 359 -51.54 -35.34 54.78
N ILE A 360 -50.81 -36.17 54.04
CA ILE A 360 -51.21 -37.57 53.79
C ILE A 360 -51.20 -38.39 55.09
N GLY A 361 -50.20 -38.18 55.97
CA GLY A 361 -50.16 -38.81 57.29
C GLY A 361 -51.36 -38.45 58.15
N GLY A 362 -51.70 -37.15 58.24
CA GLY A 362 -52.87 -36.68 58.98
C GLY A 362 -54.21 -37.15 58.39
N ILE A 363 -54.31 -37.29 57.06
CA ILE A 363 -55.45 -37.96 56.43
C ILE A 363 -55.51 -39.44 56.84
N GLY A 364 -54.36 -40.12 56.88
CA GLY A 364 -54.25 -41.49 57.36
C GLY A 364 -54.73 -41.65 58.80
N ASP A 365 -54.24 -40.81 59.71
CA ASP A 365 -54.65 -40.78 61.12
C ASP A 365 -56.15 -40.50 61.26
N GLY A 366 -56.67 -39.56 60.47
CA GLY A 366 -58.11 -39.26 60.40
C GLY A 366 -58.94 -40.44 59.91
N VAL A 367 -58.47 -41.17 58.89
CA VAL A 367 -59.11 -42.41 58.40
C VAL A 367 -59.07 -43.50 59.47
N THR A 368 -57.97 -43.67 60.19
CA THR A 368 -57.87 -44.61 61.32
C THR A 368 -58.84 -44.23 62.44
N GLN A 369 -58.93 -42.96 62.79
CA GLN A 369 -59.87 -42.49 63.80
C GLN A 369 -61.32 -42.69 63.37
N ILE A 370 -61.65 -42.45 62.09
CA ILE A 370 -62.97 -42.74 61.52
C ILE A 370 -63.25 -44.25 61.55
N ALA A 371 -62.28 -45.10 61.21
CA ALA A 371 -62.44 -46.55 61.25
C ALA A 371 -62.68 -47.06 62.69
N SER A 372 -61.89 -46.60 63.66
CA SER A 372 -62.09 -46.94 65.08
C SER A 372 -63.42 -46.41 65.61
N ALA A 373 -63.82 -45.18 65.25
CA ALA A 373 -65.14 -44.64 65.61
C ALA A 373 -66.29 -45.44 64.96
N ALA A 374 -66.10 -45.94 63.73
CA ALA A 374 -67.07 -46.80 63.05
C ALA A 374 -67.17 -48.19 63.71
N GLU A 375 -66.05 -48.77 64.17
CA GLU A 375 -66.03 -50.01 64.95
C GLU A 375 -66.72 -49.82 66.31
N GLU A 376 -66.43 -48.73 67.02
CA GLU A 376 -67.07 -48.38 68.29
C GLU A 376 -68.57 -48.14 68.10
N LEU A 377 -68.97 -47.42 67.03
CA LEU A 377 -70.38 -47.27 66.64
C LEU A 377 -71.03 -48.60 66.32
N SER A 378 -70.36 -49.49 65.61
CA SER A 378 -70.87 -50.83 65.30
C SER A 378 -71.10 -51.63 66.59
N ALA A 379 -70.14 -51.61 67.52
CA ALA A 379 -70.26 -52.27 68.82
C ALA A 379 -71.38 -51.66 69.69
N VAL A 380 -71.50 -50.33 69.72
CA VAL A 380 -72.60 -49.64 70.43
C VAL A 380 -73.94 -49.95 69.78
N THR A 381 -74.00 -50.05 68.45
CA THR A 381 -75.22 -50.44 67.72
C THR A 381 -75.60 -51.88 68.02
N GLU A 382 -74.64 -52.81 68.11
CA GLU A 382 -74.85 -54.19 68.57
C GLU A 382 -75.35 -54.24 70.02
N GLN A 383 -74.70 -53.49 70.92
CA GLN A 383 -75.12 -53.40 72.33
C GLN A 383 -76.50 -52.77 72.48
N THR A 384 -76.81 -51.74 71.69
CA THR A 384 -78.13 -51.10 71.68
C THR A 384 -79.17 -52.03 71.09
N SER A 385 -78.85 -52.77 70.02
CA SER A 385 -79.74 -53.78 69.44
C SER A 385 -80.03 -54.89 70.45
N ALA A 386 -79.00 -55.38 71.16
CA ALA A 386 -79.15 -56.34 72.25
C ALA A 386 -79.94 -55.76 73.44
N GLY A 387 -79.70 -54.49 73.80
CA GLY A 387 -80.42 -53.77 74.86
C GLY A 387 -81.89 -53.55 74.52
N VAL A 388 -82.20 -53.13 73.29
CA VAL A 388 -83.57 -53.02 72.77
C VAL A 388 -84.25 -54.39 72.71
N ASN A 389 -83.52 -55.45 72.37
CA ASN A 389 -84.05 -56.81 72.42
C ASN A 389 -84.35 -57.26 73.86
N ASN A 390 -83.48 -56.96 74.82
CA ASN A 390 -83.74 -57.21 76.25
C ASN A 390 -84.91 -56.37 76.78
N GLN A 391 -85.01 -55.10 76.37
CA GLN A 391 -86.10 -54.22 76.77
C GLN A 391 -87.43 -54.68 76.19
N LYS A 392 -87.43 -55.18 74.95
CA LYS A 392 -88.59 -55.86 74.34
C LYS A 392 -89.02 -57.07 75.18
N VAL A 393 -88.07 -57.90 75.62
CA VAL A 393 -88.33 -59.06 76.48
C VAL A 393 -88.90 -58.66 77.85
N GLU A 394 -88.45 -57.53 78.43
CA GLU A 394 -88.99 -57.02 79.71
C GLU A 394 -90.40 -56.42 79.57
N THR A 395 -90.72 -55.77 78.44
CA THR A 395 -92.08 -55.26 78.19
C THR A 395 -93.08 -56.34 77.75
N ASP A 396 -92.61 -57.52 77.37
CA ASP A 396 -93.43 -58.69 77.03
C ASP A 396 -93.74 -59.59 78.26
N GLN A 397 -93.28 -59.22 79.47
CA GLN A 397 -93.67 -59.81 80.77
C GLN A 397 -94.74 -58.98 81.46
#